data_AF-C4Z2H0-F1
#
_entry.id   AF-C4Z2H0-F1
#
_cell.length_a   1.000
_cell.length_b   1.000
_cell.length_c   1.000
_cell.angle_alpha   90.00
_cell.angle_beta   90.00
_cell.angle_gamma   90.00
#
_symmetry.space_group_name_H-M   'P 1'
#
loop_
_entity.id
_entity.type
_entity.pdbx_description
1 polymer ?
#
loop_
_entity_poly.entity_id
_entity_poly.type
_entity_poly.pdbx_seq_one_letter_code
_entity_poly.pdbx_strand_id
1 'polypeptide(L)'
;MKKVFKTIKQVITGTLPDKYIFFLLEDRIDLDDLVMQILFECCKFAYDSTAKKSSLRAHMTSPELDDERMLHQRTVQKINDYRMQEYLTRKEQIGIELDGLLSPNMKDIKEKIEGYQFNDFQYWEINNVHDMRLVSAITDNRILSKNFTKQIFIEYANEYDDVIRTMKEKSEEGPEGMVFGSLALYTLAWKYAFDFYYNVAVEMDRTGQKYIEDVERKCSLFCGSVGLISELPPQYTGGIIHTDSRMILIREKFVSSFLDLSETDEARYREALVTVSSMLMRMTYQGTNIRKWFVENTTVEDWALVMEEYDVFQIFVSDKSWTNKRIRYVKEIYTALRQANKNPDFRS
;
A
#
# COMPACT_ATOMS: atom_id res chain seq x y z
N MET A 1 -9.22 4.33 21.76
CA MET A 1 -9.48 3.44 20.60
C MET A 1 -10.72 2.54 20.65
N LYS A 2 -10.98 1.72 21.69
CA LYS A 2 -12.12 0.76 21.73
C LYS A 2 -13.51 1.34 21.37
N LYS A 3 -13.80 2.57 21.80
CA LYS A 3 -15.08 3.25 21.48
C LYS A 3 -15.21 3.58 19.99
N VAL A 4 -14.12 4.03 19.36
CA VAL A 4 -14.08 4.36 17.92
C VAL A 4 -14.28 3.08 17.12
N PHE A 5 -13.55 2.01 17.45
CA PHE A 5 -13.71 0.67 16.85
C PHE A 5 -15.17 0.20 16.88
N LYS A 6 -15.82 0.24 18.06
CA LYS A 6 -17.23 -0.13 18.20
C LYS A 6 -18.15 0.78 17.37
N THR A 7 -17.83 2.06 17.26
CA THR A 7 -18.64 3.01 16.48
C THR A 7 -18.54 2.74 14.99
N ILE A 8 -17.35 2.43 14.47
CA ILE A 8 -17.18 2.03 13.06
C ILE A 8 -18.03 0.79 12.76
N LYS A 9 -17.96 -0.24 13.64
CA LYS A 9 -18.83 -1.43 13.51
C LYS A 9 -20.30 -1.06 13.39
N GLN A 10 -20.78 -0.24 14.34
CA GLN A 10 -22.18 0.19 14.37
C GLN A 10 -22.58 1.00 13.13
N VAL A 11 -21.70 1.83 12.59
CA VAL A 11 -21.97 2.60 11.36
C VAL A 11 -22.05 1.67 10.15
N ILE A 12 -21.12 0.73 10.00
CA ILE A 12 -21.15 -0.24 8.90
C ILE A 12 -22.45 -1.05 8.96
N THR A 13 -22.76 -1.63 10.12
CA THR A 13 -23.95 -2.49 10.27
C THR A 13 -25.27 -1.74 10.29
N GLY A 14 -25.26 -0.45 10.66
CA GLY A 14 -26.47 0.38 10.74
C GLY A 14 -26.78 1.17 9.47
N THR A 15 -25.80 1.36 8.58
CA THR A 15 -25.96 2.16 7.36
C THR A 15 -26.14 1.29 6.12
N LEU A 16 -25.44 0.17 6.03
CA LEU A 16 -25.47 -0.70 4.85
C LEU A 16 -26.64 -1.69 4.93
N PRO A 17 -27.21 -2.13 3.79
CA PRO A 17 -28.29 -3.12 3.79
C PRO A 17 -27.86 -4.47 4.39
N ASP A 18 -28.72 -5.10 5.20
CA ASP A 18 -28.42 -6.39 5.85
C ASP A 18 -27.98 -7.49 4.87
N LYS A 19 -28.63 -7.57 3.70
CA LYS A 19 -28.26 -8.54 2.65
C LYS A 19 -26.85 -8.31 2.12
N TYR A 20 -26.44 -7.05 2.00
CA TYR A 20 -25.10 -6.69 1.55
C TYR A 20 -24.07 -7.05 2.61
N ILE A 21 -24.34 -6.73 3.89
CA ILE A 21 -23.47 -7.09 5.01
C ILE A 21 -23.30 -8.61 5.10
N PHE A 22 -24.40 -9.36 4.99
CA PHE A 22 -24.36 -10.82 5.01
C PHE A 22 -23.50 -11.39 3.88
N PHE A 23 -23.66 -10.87 2.66
CA PHE A 23 -22.84 -11.27 1.52
C PHE A 23 -21.35 -10.94 1.71
N LEU A 24 -21.05 -9.72 2.18
CA LEU A 24 -19.70 -9.20 2.36
C LEU A 24 -18.94 -9.98 3.44
N LEU A 25 -19.61 -10.30 4.55
CA LEU A 25 -19.00 -10.90 5.73
C LEU A 25 -19.06 -12.43 5.76
N GLU A 26 -19.29 -13.05 4.60
CA GLU A 26 -19.36 -14.50 4.49
C GLU A 26 -17.98 -15.09 4.17
N ASP A 27 -17.67 -16.23 4.80
CA ASP A 27 -16.46 -17.04 4.59
C ASP A 27 -15.16 -16.39 5.10
N ARG A 28 -14.61 -15.39 4.38
CA ARG A 28 -13.21 -14.96 4.54
C ARG A 28 -13.03 -13.60 5.19
N ILE A 29 -14.03 -12.73 5.11
CA ILE A 29 -13.92 -11.34 5.55
C ILE A 29 -14.78 -11.16 6.78
N ASP A 30 -14.16 -10.79 7.88
CA ASP A 30 -14.85 -10.46 9.12
C ASP A 30 -15.04 -8.95 9.23
N LEU A 31 -16.06 -8.52 9.98
CA LEU A 31 -16.30 -7.10 10.22
C LEU A 31 -15.08 -6.43 10.89
N ASP A 32 -14.38 -7.19 11.72
CA ASP A 32 -13.19 -6.75 12.44
C ASP A 32 -12.05 -6.44 11.47
N ASP A 33 -11.89 -7.21 10.39
CA ASP A 33 -10.89 -6.92 9.35
C ASP A 33 -11.14 -5.56 8.71
N LEU A 34 -12.39 -5.27 8.33
CA LEU A 34 -12.77 -4.02 7.70
C LEU A 34 -12.55 -2.83 8.64
N VAL A 35 -12.94 -2.99 9.90
CA VAL A 35 -12.77 -1.94 10.92
C VAL A 35 -11.29 -1.69 11.18
N MET A 36 -10.49 -2.75 11.32
CA MET A 36 -9.05 -2.63 11.54
C MET A 36 -8.35 -1.97 10.34
N GLN A 37 -8.76 -2.31 9.11
CA GLN A 37 -8.27 -1.61 7.92
C GLN A 37 -8.62 -0.12 7.92
N ILE A 38 -9.85 0.25 8.27
CA ILE A 38 -10.28 1.66 8.38
C ILE A 38 -9.45 2.40 9.43
N LEU A 39 -9.23 1.79 10.60
CA LEU A 39 -8.44 2.37 11.68
C LEU A 39 -6.98 2.56 11.26
N PHE A 40 -6.37 1.56 10.63
CA PHE A 40 -4.99 1.64 10.15
C PHE A 40 -4.81 2.79 9.13
N GLU A 41 -5.72 2.89 8.15
CA GLU A 41 -5.71 3.98 7.17
C GLU A 41 -5.92 5.37 7.82
N CYS A 42 -6.73 5.45 8.88
CA CYS A 42 -6.88 6.69 9.66
C CYS A 42 -5.58 7.05 10.41
N CYS A 43 -4.90 6.08 11.02
CA CYS A 43 -3.60 6.30 11.67
C CYS A 43 -2.54 6.73 10.67
N LYS A 44 -2.47 6.09 9.50
CA LYS A 44 -1.58 6.51 8.40
C LYS A 44 -1.87 7.95 7.98
N PHE A 45 -3.14 8.29 7.76
CA PHE A 45 -3.54 9.65 7.38
C PHE A 45 -3.15 10.68 8.47
N ALA A 46 -3.32 10.33 9.75
CA ALA A 46 -2.93 11.18 10.85
C ALA A 46 -1.41 11.41 10.88
N TYR A 47 -0.62 10.34 10.79
CA TYR A 47 0.84 10.43 10.71
C TYR A 47 1.30 11.32 9.54
N ASP A 48 0.77 11.11 8.33
CA ASP A 48 1.13 11.91 7.16
C ASP A 48 0.79 13.41 7.32
N SER A 49 -0.24 13.71 8.13
CA SER A 49 -0.74 15.07 8.38
C SER A 49 0.03 15.81 9.48
N THR A 50 0.50 15.10 10.51
CA THR A 50 1.08 15.72 11.72
C THR A 50 2.58 15.51 11.85
N ALA A 51 3.16 14.51 11.18
CA ALA A 51 4.58 14.21 11.31
C ALA A 51 5.43 15.43 10.94
N LYS A 52 6.43 15.72 11.78
CA LYS A 52 7.31 16.86 11.59
C LYS A 52 8.01 16.74 10.24
N LYS A 53 7.92 17.80 9.44
CA LYS A 53 8.62 17.88 8.16
C LYS A 53 9.85 18.76 8.31
N SER A 54 10.94 18.33 7.70
CA SER A 54 12.19 19.09 7.62
C SER A 54 12.81 18.94 6.24
N SER A 55 13.77 19.81 5.92
CA SER A 55 14.46 19.75 4.63
C SER A 55 15.23 18.45 4.48
N LEU A 56 15.47 18.03 3.23
CA LEU A 56 16.30 16.85 2.92
C LEU A 56 17.64 16.85 3.69
N ARG A 57 18.28 18.03 3.80
CA ARG A 57 19.56 18.20 4.51
C ARG A 57 19.46 17.88 6.00
N ALA A 58 18.33 18.16 6.64
CA ALA A 58 18.13 17.90 8.05
C ALA A 58 18.03 16.39 8.37
N HIS A 59 17.74 15.57 7.35
CA HIS A 59 17.64 14.12 7.47
C HIS A 59 18.93 13.37 7.13
N MET A 60 19.94 14.07 6.58
CA MET A 60 21.21 13.46 6.18
C MET A 60 22.16 13.29 7.37
N THR A 61 22.75 12.11 7.50
CA THR A 61 23.80 11.82 8.50
C THR A 61 25.11 12.55 8.20
N SER A 62 25.40 12.86 6.93
CA SER A 62 26.63 13.54 6.49
C SER A 62 26.36 14.55 5.36
N PRO A 63 25.70 15.69 5.65
CA PRO A 63 25.26 16.67 4.66
C PRO A 63 26.40 17.42 3.94
N GLU A 64 27.66 17.17 4.32
CA GLU A 64 28.85 17.82 3.76
C GLU A 64 29.50 16.99 2.63
N LEU A 65 29.06 15.74 2.41
CA LEU A 65 29.55 14.89 1.32
C LEU A 65 28.74 15.16 0.04
N ASP A 66 29.42 15.69 -0.99
CA ASP A 66 28.78 16.17 -2.23
C ASP A 66 28.21 15.02 -3.09
N ASP A 67 28.76 13.81 -2.95
CA ASP A 67 28.31 12.60 -3.68
C ASP A 67 26.95 12.09 -3.16
N GLU A 68 26.76 12.01 -1.84
CA GLU A 68 25.46 11.67 -1.24
C GLU A 68 24.42 12.73 -1.61
N ARG A 69 24.80 14.01 -1.55
CA ARG A 69 23.93 15.13 -1.92
C ARG A 69 23.47 15.07 -3.38
N MET A 70 24.36 14.73 -4.32
CA MET A 70 24.04 14.57 -5.75
C MET A 70 23.16 13.35 -6.03
N LEU A 71 23.39 12.23 -5.32
CA LEU A 71 22.53 11.04 -5.37
C LEU A 71 21.11 11.40 -4.90
N HIS A 72 20.98 12.02 -3.72
CA HIS A 72 19.70 12.40 -3.16
C HIS A 72 18.97 13.47 -3.99
N GLN A 73 19.66 14.39 -4.68
CA GLN A 73 19.02 15.32 -5.61
C GLN A 73 18.37 14.61 -6.81
N ARG A 74 19.04 13.61 -7.41
CA ARG A 74 18.46 12.80 -8.48
C ARG A 74 17.26 12.00 -7.97
N THR A 75 17.34 11.49 -6.75
CA THR A 75 16.24 10.79 -6.11
C THR A 75 15.07 11.75 -5.89
N VAL A 76 15.28 12.94 -5.32
CA VAL A 76 14.25 13.96 -5.10
C VAL A 76 13.56 14.39 -6.39
N GLN A 77 14.31 14.54 -7.50
CA GLN A 77 13.71 14.80 -8.81
C GLN A 77 12.74 13.69 -9.21
N LYS A 78 13.17 12.42 -9.14
CA LYS A 78 12.33 11.25 -9.47
C LYS A 78 11.12 11.10 -8.55
N ILE A 79 11.24 11.45 -7.27
CA ILE A 79 10.14 11.39 -6.30
C ILE A 79 9.11 12.45 -6.61
N ASN A 80 9.54 13.64 -7.00
CA ASN A 80 8.61 14.66 -7.45
C ASN A 80 7.97 14.27 -8.77
N ASP A 81 8.70 13.61 -9.68
CA ASP A 81 8.09 13.06 -10.89
C ASP A 81 7.03 12.00 -10.51
N TYR A 82 7.30 11.09 -9.56
CA TYR A 82 6.32 10.11 -9.08
C TYR A 82 5.12 10.75 -8.38
N ARG A 83 5.34 11.69 -7.44
CA ARG A 83 4.28 12.42 -6.73
C ARG A 83 3.45 13.28 -7.68
N MET A 84 4.08 13.87 -8.68
CA MET A 84 3.41 14.61 -9.74
C MET A 84 2.58 13.67 -10.62
N GLN A 85 3.10 12.51 -11.00
CA GLN A 85 2.31 11.50 -11.71
C GLN A 85 1.13 11.02 -10.86
N GLU A 86 1.34 10.75 -9.56
CA GLU A 86 0.27 10.39 -8.63
C GLU A 86 -0.77 11.51 -8.47
N TYR A 87 -0.33 12.77 -8.39
CA TYR A 87 -1.20 13.94 -8.42
C TYR A 87 -2.00 14.03 -9.72
N LEU A 88 -1.35 13.89 -10.87
CA LEU A 88 -1.98 13.98 -12.19
C LEU A 88 -3.02 12.87 -12.37
N THR A 89 -2.65 11.63 -12.06
CA THR A 89 -3.54 10.47 -12.09
C THR A 89 -4.73 10.66 -11.16
N ARG A 90 -4.53 11.11 -9.92
CA ARG A 90 -5.65 11.37 -9.01
C ARG A 90 -6.49 12.56 -9.45
N LYS A 91 -5.89 13.66 -9.91
CA LYS A 91 -6.63 14.82 -10.44
C LYS A 91 -7.52 14.41 -11.61
N GLU A 92 -7.00 13.60 -12.52
CA GLU A 92 -7.73 13.07 -13.67
C GLU A 92 -8.84 12.08 -13.25
N GLN A 93 -8.58 11.21 -12.26
CA GLN A 93 -9.51 10.16 -11.84
C GLN A 93 -10.61 10.61 -10.86
N ILE A 94 -10.32 11.54 -9.94
CA ILE A 94 -11.24 11.94 -8.87
C ILE A 94 -11.66 13.42 -8.91
N GLY A 95 -11.08 14.23 -9.82
CA GLY A 95 -11.43 15.64 -9.97
C GLY A 95 -11.12 16.52 -8.75
N ILE A 96 -10.33 16.01 -7.80
CA ILE A 96 -9.97 16.69 -6.55
C ILE A 96 -8.50 17.13 -6.63
N GLU A 97 -8.23 18.38 -6.32
CA GLU A 97 -6.87 18.89 -6.21
C GLU A 97 -6.25 18.46 -4.87
N LEU A 98 -5.23 17.62 -4.95
CA LEU A 98 -4.44 17.17 -3.80
C LEU A 98 -3.17 18.01 -3.71
N ASP A 99 -3.32 19.28 -3.33
CA ASP A 99 -2.21 20.26 -3.32
C ASP A 99 -1.01 19.81 -2.50
N GLY A 100 -1.21 18.96 -1.49
CA GLY A 100 -0.13 18.34 -0.69
C GLY A 100 0.78 17.37 -1.47
N LEU A 101 0.42 16.98 -2.69
CA LEU A 101 1.26 16.19 -3.61
C LEU A 101 2.04 17.05 -4.61
N LEU A 102 1.70 18.34 -4.72
CA LEU A 102 2.39 19.26 -5.64
C LEU A 102 3.77 19.64 -5.08
N SER A 103 4.75 19.72 -5.99
CA SER A 103 6.06 20.27 -5.67
C SER A 103 5.92 21.74 -5.23
N PRO A 104 6.75 22.23 -4.29
CA PRO A 104 6.86 23.65 -3.97
C PRO A 104 7.11 24.46 -5.24
N ASN A 105 6.57 25.68 -5.28
CA ASN A 105 6.75 26.59 -6.39
C ASN A 105 8.19 27.12 -6.40
N MET A 106 9.05 26.44 -7.16
CA MET A 106 10.47 26.80 -7.31
C MET A 106 10.73 28.16 -7.96
N LYS A 107 9.69 28.87 -8.40
CA LYS A 107 9.77 30.26 -8.86
C LYS A 107 9.71 31.26 -7.70
N ASP A 108 9.15 30.88 -6.56
CA ASP A 108 9.15 31.69 -5.35
C ASP A 108 10.47 31.52 -4.59
N ILE A 109 11.10 32.64 -4.21
CA ILE A 109 12.42 32.64 -3.55
C ILE A 109 12.35 32.03 -2.15
N LYS A 110 11.25 32.27 -1.42
CA LYS A 110 11.08 31.76 -0.06
C LYS A 110 10.87 30.25 -0.08
N GLU A 111 9.99 29.76 -0.96
CA GLU A 111 9.76 28.32 -1.13
C GLU A 111 11.00 27.61 -1.69
N LYS A 112 11.78 28.27 -2.54
CA LYS A 112 13.06 27.75 -3.04
C LYS A 112 14.13 27.64 -1.94
N ILE A 113 14.14 28.56 -0.97
CA ILE A 113 15.05 28.54 0.19
C ILE A 113 14.62 27.46 1.20
N GLU A 114 13.33 27.36 1.48
CA GLU A 114 12.77 26.31 2.35
C GLU A 114 12.97 24.92 1.74
N GLY A 115 12.92 24.82 0.41
CA GLY A 115 13.15 23.58 -0.34
C GLY A 115 12.09 22.52 -0.05
N TYR A 116 12.32 21.30 -0.55
CA TYR A 116 11.41 20.20 -0.28
C TYR A 116 11.48 19.76 1.18
N GLN A 117 10.31 19.60 1.80
CA GLN A 117 10.13 19.19 3.19
C GLN A 117 9.57 17.77 3.24
N PHE A 118 10.24 16.90 3.98
CA PHE A 118 9.87 15.49 4.15
C PHE A 118 9.77 15.15 5.63
N ASN A 119 8.86 14.25 6.00
CA ASN A 119 8.92 13.59 7.31
C ASN A 119 9.88 12.39 7.25
N ASP A 120 10.23 11.82 8.40
CA ASP A 120 11.19 10.71 8.50
C ASP A 120 10.75 9.50 7.67
N PHE A 121 9.45 9.19 7.65
CA PHE A 121 8.92 8.07 6.86
C PHE A 121 9.04 8.31 5.36
N GLN A 122 8.69 9.51 4.90
CA GLN A 122 8.85 9.90 3.51
C GLN A 122 10.33 9.87 3.13
N TYR A 123 11.22 10.40 3.96
CA TYR A 123 12.66 10.29 3.73
C TYR A 123 13.14 8.82 3.69
N TRP A 124 12.58 7.96 4.54
CA TRP A 124 12.85 6.52 4.50
C TRP A 124 12.34 5.87 3.22
N GLU A 125 11.13 6.19 2.75
CA GLU A 125 10.61 5.71 1.46
C GLU A 125 11.58 6.14 0.35
N ILE A 126 12.04 7.38 0.39
CA ILE A 126 12.96 7.98 -0.58
C ILE A 126 14.30 7.24 -0.63
N ASN A 127 14.87 6.88 0.51
CA ASN A 127 16.15 6.17 0.54
C ASN A 127 15.94 4.66 0.28
N ASN A 128 15.09 4.00 1.06
CA ASN A 128 15.06 2.55 1.14
C ASN A 128 14.35 1.89 -0.04
N VAL A 129 13.29 2.50 -0.59
CA VAL A 129 12.60 1.93 -1.76
C VAL A 129 13.50 1.93 -3.00
N HIS A 130 14.44 2.87 -3.09
CA HIS A 130 15.40 2.95 -4.19
C HIS A 130 16.69 2.17 -3.94
N ASP A 131 17.15 2.11 -2.69
CA ASP A 131 18.38 1.42 -2.31
C ASP A 131 18.19 -0.10 -2.17
N MET A 132 16.97 -0.56 -1.89
CA MET A 132 16.63 -1.99 -1.90
C MET A 132 16.78 -2.55 -3.32
N ARG A 133 17.76 -3.44 -3.50
CA ARG A 133 18.11 -3.98 -4.81
C ARG A 133 16.95 -4.74 -5.44
N LEU A 134 16.14 -5.45 -4.64
CA LEU A 134 14.93 -6.12 -5.11
C LEU A 134 13.89 -5.13 -5.64
N VAL A 135 13.61 -4.09 -4.86
CA VAL A 135 12.57 -3.10 -5.16
C VAL A 135 12.94 -2.30 -6.41
N SER A 136 14.21 -1.87 -6.52
CA SER A 136 14.73 -1.29 -7.76
C SER A 136 14.63 -2.29 -8.93
N ALA A 137 14.96 -3.56 -8.73
CA ALA A 137 14.87 -4.55 -9.80
C ALA A 137 13.43 -4.80 -10.29
N ILE A 138 12.44 -4.73 -9.39
CA ILE A 138 11.01 -4.79 -9.74
C ILE A 138 10.62 -3.54 -10.53
N THR A 139 10.90 -2.35 -9.98
CA THR A 139 10.51 -1.05 -10.57
C THR A 139 11.14 -0.85 -11.96
N ASP A 140 12.42 -1.18 -12.10
CA ASP A 140 13.16 -1.05 -13.36
C ASP A 140 12.91 -2.23 -14.32
N ASN A 141 12.05 -3.18 -13.95
CA ASN A 141 11.82 -4.44 -14.66
C ASN A 141 13.08 -5.30 -14.90
N ARG A 142 14.18 -5.02 -14.18
CA ARG A 142 15.43 -5.80 -14.26
C ARG A 142 15.22 -7.22 -13.77
N ILE A 143 14.28 -7.43 -12.84
CA ILE A 143 13.89 -8.76 -12.33
C ILE A 143 13.44 -9.70 -13.46
N LEU A 144 12.93 -9.16 -14.57
CA LEU A 144 12.46 -9.91 -15.75
C LEU A 144 13.59 -10.25 -16.73
N SER A 145 14.77 -9.66 -16.56
CA SER A 145 15.91 -9.89 -17.45
C SER A 145 16.36 -11.36 -17.43
N LYS A 146 16.84 -11.85 -18.58
CA LYS A 146 17.51 -13.15 -18.68
C LYS A 146 18.79 -13.20 -17.85
N ASN A 147 19.43 -12.05 -17.65
CA ASN A 147 20.65 -11.92 -16.84
C ASN A 147 20.35 -11.85 -15.33
N PHE A 148 19.06 -11.76 -14.95
CA PHE A 148 18.64 -11.83 -13.56
C PHE A 148 18.56 -13.30 -13.14
N THR A 149 19.71 -13.84 -12.75
CA THR A 149 19.88 -15.24 -12.41
C THR A 149 19.13 -15.61 -11.13
N LYS A 150 18.96 -16.91 -10.89
CA LYS A 150 18.41 -17.43 -9.63
C LYS A 150 19.16 -16.88 -8.42
N GLN A 151 20.48 -16.87 -8.49
CA GLN A 151 21.33 -16.46 -7.39
C GLN A 151 21.09 -14.99 -7.04
N ILE A 152 21.06 -14.12 -8.05
CA ILE A 152 20.75 -12.69 -7.88
C ILE A 152 19.35 -12.50 -7.28
N PHE A 153 18.36 -13.27 -7.74
CA PHE A 153 17.01 -13.21 -7.20
C PHE A 153 16.98 -13.53 -5.70
N ILE A 154 17.62 -14.63 -5.29
CA ILE A 154 17.65 -15.06 -3.89
C ILE A 154 18.42 -14.05 -3.03
N GLU A 155 19.55 -13.55 -3.50
CA GLU A 155 20.32 -12.50 -2.80
C GLU A 155 19.48 -11.25 -2.56
N TYR A 156 18.74 -10.79 -3.57
CA TYR A 156 17.91 -9.60 -3.47
C TYR A 156 16.69 -9.84 -2.58
N ALA A 157 16.10 -11.04 -2.64
CA ALA A 157 15.01 -11.44 -1.75
C ALA A 157 15.45 -11.49 -0.28
N ASN A 158 16.64 -12.03 0.00
CA ASN A 158 17.17 -12.09 1.36
C ASN A 158 17.45 -10.69 1.93
N GLU A 159 17.97 -9.77 1.13
CA GLU A 159 18.14 -8.37 1.53
C GLU A 159 16.80 -7.70 1.85
N TYR A 160 15.77 -7.93 1.04
CA TYR A 160 14.43 -7.43 1.32
C TYR A 160 13.92 -8.00 2.65
N ASP A 161 14.12 -9.29 2.91
CA ASP A 161 13.74 -9.93 4.17
C ASP A 161 14.52 -9.37 5.38
N ASP A 162 15.80 -9.02 5.22
CA ASP A 162 16.63 -8.37 6.26
C ASP A 162 16.10 -6.98 6.63
N VAL A 163 15.64 -6.20 5.64
CA VAL A 163 15.04 -4.90 5.91
C VAL A 163 13.72 -5.06 6.66
N ILE A 164 12.88 -6.04 6.30
CA ILE A 164 11.64 -6.30 7.07
C ILE A 164 11.96 -6.71 8.51
N ARG A 165 12.97 -7.58 8.72
CA ARG A 165 13.45 -7.92 10.07
C ARG A 165 13.86 -6.69 10.86
N THR A 166 14.67 -5.82 10.26
CA THR A 166 15.07 -4.54 10.86
C THR A 166 13.86 -3.66 11.22
N MET A 167 12.85 -3.58 10.35
CA MET A 167 11.64 -2.80 10.62
C MET A 167 10.78 -3.42 11.73
N LYS A 168 10.79 -4.75 11.86
CA LYS A 168 10.15 -5.45 12.97
C LYS A 168 10.87 -5.17 14.29
N GLU A 169 12.19 -5.27 14.32
CA GLU A 169 12.99 -4.90 15.51
C GLU A 169 12.72 -3.45 15.91
N LYS A 170 12.70 -2.52 14.94
CA LYS A 170 12.33 -1.12 15.17
C LYS A 170 10.93 -0.97 15.75
N SER A 171 9.97 -1.82 15.35
CA SER A 171 8.61 -1.78 15.89
C SER A 171 8.54 -2.06 17.40
N GLU A 172 9.56 -2.74 17.93
CA GLU A 172 9.68 -3.09 19.35
C GLU A 172 10.32 -1.97 20.19
N GLU A 173 10.84 -0.89 19.56
CA GLU A 173 11.51 0.24 20.23
C GLU A 173 10.55 1.28 20.86
N GLY A 174 9.25 0.99 20.89
CA GLY A 174 8.21 1.84 21.48
C GLY A 174 7.23 2.43 20.45
N PRO A 175 6.35 3.38 20.83
CA PRO A 175 5.25 3.83 19.98
C PRO A 175 5.66 4.40 18.62
N GLU A 176 6.67 5.26 18.59
CA GLU A 176 7.22 5.82 17.34
C GLU A 176 7.82 4.73 16.45
N GLY A 177 8.53 3.77 17.07
CA GLY A 177 9.10 2.61 16.40
C GLY A 177 8.01 1.73 15.77
N MET A 178 6.96 1.39 16.54
CA MET A 178 5.81 0.61 16.10
C MET A 178 5.11 1.27 14.91
N VAL A 179 4.86 2.58 14.98
CA VAL A 179 4.23 3.32 13.88
C VAL A 179 5.11 3.31 12.64
N PHE A 180 6.40 3.62 12.80
CA PHE A 180 7.32 3.68 11.68
C PHE A 180 7.51 2.30 11.01
N GLY A 181 7.82 1.27 11.79
CA GLY A 181 8.04 -0.09 11.30
C GLY A 181 6.81 -0.65 10.59
N SER A 182 5.62 -0.39 11.16
CA SER A 182 4.36 -0.84 10.57
C SER A 182 4.06 -0.14 9.25
N LEU A 183 4.25 1.19 9.17
CA LEU A 183 4.07 1.93 7.92
C LEU A 183 5.07 1.50 6.84
N ALA A 184 6.31 1.18 7.22
CA ALA A 184 7.35 0.73 6.32
C ALA A 184 6.97 -0.59 5.64
N LEU A 185 6.61 -1.60 6.43
CA LEU A 185 6.16 -2.88 5.88
C LEU A 185 4.84 -2.73 5.11
N TYR A 186 3.88 -1.97 5.62
CA TYR A 186 2.62 -1.71 4.91
C TYR A 186 2.88 -1.18 3.50
N THR A 187 3.74 -0.16 3.39
CA THR A 187 4.12 0.44 2.11
C THR A 187 4.80 -0.53 1.17
N LEU A 188 5.76 -1.31 1.65
CA LEU A 188 6.42 -2.33 0.82
C LEU A 188 5.43 -3.38 0.33
N ALA A 189 4.57 -3.86 1.23
CA ALA A 189 3.61 -4.91 0.96
C ALA A 189 2.56 -4.49 -0.07
N TRP A 190 1.98 -3.29 0.02
CA TRP A 190 0.96 -2.88 -0.95
C TRP A 190 1.57 -2.43 -2.29
N LYS A 191 2.72 -1.73 -2.30
CA LYS A 191 3.33 -1.23 -3.55
C LYS A 191 3.96 -2.33 -4.40
N TYR A 192 4.63 -3.30 -3.77
CA TYR A 192 5.41 -4.31 -4.49
C TYR A 192 4.80 -5.71 -4.43
N ALA A 193 3.94 -5.96 -3.44
CA ALA A 193 3.22 -7.22 -3.24
C ALA A 193 4.13 -8.47 -3.30
N PHE A 194 5.41 -8.34 -2.92
CA PHE A 194 6.41 -9.38 -3.09
C PHE A 194 6.09 -10.64 -2.25
N ASP A 195 5.78 -10.46 -0.96
CA ASP A 195 5.37 -11.55 -0.07
C ASP A 195 4.06 -12.21 -0.53
N PHE A 196 3.08 -11.40 -0.96
CA PHE A 196 1.83 -11.92 -1.51
C PHE A 196 2.07 -12.77 -2.77
N TYR A 197 2.90 -12.31 -3.71
CA TYR A 197 3.26 -13.08 -4.91
C TYR A 197 4.10 -14.31 -4.58
N TYR A 198 4.90 -14.28 -3.52
CA TYR A 198 5.54 -15.49 -3.00
C TYR A 198 4.49 -16.49 -2.52
N ASN A 199 3.49 -16.07 -1.74
CA ASN A 199 2.40 -16.94 -1.27
C ASN A 199 1.58 -17.52 -2.44
N VAL A 200 1.26 -16.71 -3.45
CA VAL A 200 0.64 -17.19 -4.70
C VAL A 200 1.54 -18.20 -5.41
N ALA A 201 2.85 -17.97 -5.49
CA ALA A 201 3.79 -18.90 -6.13
C ALA A 201 3.93 -20.22 -5.35
N VAL A 202 3.85 -20.19 -4.02
CA VAL A 202 3.77 -21.41 -3.18
C VAL A 202 2.50 -22.19 -3.51
N GLU A 203 1.37 -21.49 -3.64
CA GLU A 203 0.09 -22.10 -3.98
C GLU A 203 0.10 -22.72 -5.38
N MET A 204 0.68 -22.04 -6.38
CA MET A 204 0.88 -22.59 -7.73
C MET A 204 1.74 -23.86 -7.73
N ASP A 205 2.80 -23.89 -6.91
CA ASP A 205 3.65 -25.08 -6.77
C ASP A 205 2.90 -26.23 -6.09
N ARG A 206 2.07 -25.92 -5.10
CA ARG A 206 1.22 -26.88 -4.36
C ARG A 206 0.15 -27.52 -5.25
N THR A 207 -0.54 -26.73 -6.07
CA THR A 207 -1.62 -27.20 -6.95
C THR A 207 -1.11 -27.72 -8.29
N GLY A 208 0.14 -27.42 -8.64
CA GLY A 208 0.73 -27.76 -9.94
C GLY A 208 0.26 -26.85 -11.09
N GLN A 209 -0.51 -25.81 -10.80
CA GLN A 209 -1.00 -24.84 -11.78
C GLN A 209 0.16 -23.96 -12.27
N LYS A 210 0.30 -23.86 -13.59
CA LYS A 210 1.43 -23.13 -14.23
C LYS A 210 1.07 -21.72 -14.68
N TYR A 211 -0.22 -21.43 -14.82
CA TYR A 211 -0.72 -20.17 -15.37
C TYR A 211 -1.88 -19.67 -14.53
N ILE A 212 -1.94 -18.36 -14.34
CA ILE A 212 -3.06 -17.68 -13.67
C ILE A 212 -3.86 -16.99 -14.77
N GLU A 213 -5.11 -17.40 -14.94
CA GLU A 213 -6.05 -16.70 -15.81
C GLU A 213 -6.34 -15.30 -15.26
N ASP A 214 -6.42 -14.32 -16.17
CA ASP A 214 -6.65 -12.90 -15.87
C ASP A 214 -5.75 -12.31 -14.77
N VAL A 215 -4.48 -12.75 -14.72
CA VAL A 215 -3.53 -12.31 -13.68
C VAL A 215 -3.44 -10.79 -13.56
N GLU A 216 -3.54 -10.06 -14.67
CA GLU A 216 -3.49 -8.59 -14.68
C GLU A 216 -4.69 -7.99 -13.93
N ARG A 217 -5.90 -8.47 -14.22
CA ARG A 217 -7.16 -8.06 -13.58
C ARG A 217 -7.14 -8.39 -12.08
N LYS A 218 -6.74 -9.63 -11.74
CA LYS A 218 -6.62 -10.09 -10.35
C LYS A 218 -5.59 -9.28 -9.59
N CYS A 219 -4.39 -9.07 -10.14
CA CYS A 219 -3.37 -8.25 -9.47
C CYS A 219 -3.78 -6.77 -9.36
N SER A 220 -4.49 -6.21 -10.34
CA SER A 220 -5.04 -4.84 -10.21
C SER A 220 -6.04 -4.76 -9.05
N LEU A 221 -6.96 -5.73 -8.94
CA LEU A 221 -7.93 -5.78 -7.84
C LEU A 221 -7.27 -5.97 -6.48
N PHE A 222 -6.28 -6.87 -6.34
CA PHE A 222 -5.70 -7.25 -5.04
C PHE A 222 -4.49 -6.39 -4.61
N CYS A 223 -3.75 -5.82 -5.55
CA CYS A 223 -2.46 -5.17 -5.28
C CYS A 223 -2.27 -3.82 -5.99
N GLY A 224 -3.23 -3.35 -6.78
CA GLY A 224 -3.06 -2.19 -7.65
C GLY A 224 -4.03 -1.05 -7.36
N SER A 225 -3.89 0.02 -8.15
CA SER A 225 -4.91 1.07 -8.27
C SER A 225 -6.07 0.54 -9.11
N VAL A 226 -7.30 0.81 -8.66
CA VAL A 226 -8.51 0.23 -9.26
C VAL A 226 -9.70 1.19 -9.16
N GLY A 227 -10.53 1.21 -10.21
CA GLY A 227 -11.84 1.84 -10.22
C GLY A 227 -12.93 0.79 -10.00
N LEU A 228 -13.75 0.96 -8.97
CA LEU A 228 -14.71 -0.03 -8.52
C LEU A 228 -16.14 0.48 -8.73
N ILE A 229 -16.94 -0.34 -9.40
CA ILE A 229 -18.39 -0.20 -9.45
C ILE A 229 -18.96 -1.15 -8.40
N SER A 230 -19.64 -0.59 -7.41
CA SER A 230 -20.25 -1.37 -6.33
C SER A 230 -21.61 -1.93 -6.73
N GLU A 231 -21.97 -3.05 -6.12
CA GLU A 231 -23.34 -3.56 -6.08
C GLU A 231 -24.26 -2.71 -5.20
N LEU A 232 -23.69 -1.88 -4.30
CA LEU A 232 -24.44 -0.89 -3.56
C LEU A 232 -24.97 0.19 -4.50
N PRO A 233 -26.23 0.61 -4.31
CA PRO A 233 -26.77 1.76 -5.02
C PRO A 233 -25.92 3.05 -4.86
N PRO A 234 -25.87 3.93 -5.88
CA PRO A 234 -25.03 5.13 -5.88
C PRO A 234 -25.23 6.08 -4.69
N GLN A 235 -26.36 6.05 -3.99
CA GLN A 235 -26.52 6.84 -2.76
C GLN A 235 -25.52 6.48 -1.66
N TYR A 236 -25.02 5.24 -1.64
CA TYR A 236 -24.03 4.79 -0.65
C TYR A 236 -22.61 5.18 -1.06
N THR A 237 -22.26 5.01 -2.34
CA THR A 237 -20.88 5.16 -2.85
C THR A 237 -20.60 6.51 -3.50
N GLY A 238 -21.61 7.14 -4.11
CA GLY A 238 -21.48 8.34 -4.93
C GLY A 238 -21.02 8.10 -6.36
N GLY A 239 -21.06 6.85 -6.83
CA GLY A 239 -20.58 6.46 -8.16
C GLY A 239 -19.38 5.53 -8.09
N ILE A 240 -18.45 5.67 -9.05
CA ILE A 240 -17.23 4.87 -9.14
C ILE A 240 -16.28 5.26 -8.00
N ILE A 241 -15.77 4.26 -7.28
CA ILE A 241 -14.76 4.46 -6.24
C ILE A 241 -13.39 4.16 -6.83
N HIS A 242 -12.54 5.19 -6.89
CA HIS A 242 -11.14 5.03 -7.25
C HIS A 242 -10.30 4.89 -5.96
N THR A 243 -9.58 3.78 -5.84
CA THR A 243 -8.77 3.48 -4.66
C THR A 243 -7.55 2.64 -5.02
N ASP A 244 -6.57 2.60 -4.12
CA ASP A 244 -5.52 1.59 -4.14
C ASP A 244 -5.95 0.39 -3.30
N SER A 245 -5.73 -0.83 -3.79
CA SER A 245 -5.95 -2.04 -3.00
C SER A 245 -4.83 -2.23 -1.99
N ARG A 246 -5.05 -1.69 -0.78
CA ARG A 246 -4.09 -1.73 0.33
C ARG A 246 -4.54 -2.62 1.49
N MET A 247 -5.55 -3.46 1.29
CA MET A 247 -6.05 -4.39 2.33
C MET A 247 -5.12 -5.60 2.46
N ILE A 248 -3.87 -5.36 2.86
CA ILE A 248 -2.77 -6.33 2.76
C ILE A 248 -3.00 -7.59 3.60
N LEU A 249 -3.72 -7.52 4.72
CA LEU A 249 -4.10 -8.70 5.50
C LEU A 249 -5.26 -9.46 4.87
N ILE A 250 -6.28 -8.75 4.41
CA ILE A 250 -7.50 -9.35 3.84
C ILE A 250 -7.13 -10.14 2.58
N ARG A 251 -6.25 -9.60 1.71
CA ARG A 251 -5.85 -10.31 0.49
C ARG A 251 -5.15 -11.65 0.76
N GLU A 252 -4.42 -11.78 1.87
CA GLU A 252 -3.76 -13.06 2.20
C GLU A 252 -4.79 -14.19 2.40
N LYS A 253 -6.01 -13.85 2.86
CA LYS A 253 -7.11 -14.80 3.00
C LYS A 253 -7.62 -15.36 1.66
N PHE A 254 -7.25 -14.73 0.54
CA PHE A 254 -7.62 -15.13 -0.83
C PHE A 254 -6.49 -15.84 -1.58
N VAL A 255 -5.31 -16.06 -0.99
CA VAL A 255 -4.18 -16.71 -1.68
C VAL A 255 -4.58 -18.06 -2.28
N SER A 256 -5.33 -18.87 -1.53
CA SER A 256 -5.77 -20.20 -1.96
C SER A 256 -6.79 -20.19 -3.11
N SER A 257 -7.61 -19.14 -3.22
CA SER A 257 -8.56 -18.97 -4.32
C SER A 257 -8.05 -18.05 -5.42
N PHE A 258 -6.89 -17.39 -5.27
CA PHE A 258 -6.38 -16.45 -6.26
C PHE A 258 -6.18 -17.10 -7.65
N LEU A 259 -5.74 -18.36 -7.66
CA LEU A 259 -5.50 -19.10 -8.90
C LEU A 259 -6.79 -19.38 -9.67
N ASP A 260 -7.87 -19.67 -8.96
CA ASP A 260 -9.21 -19.99 -9.48
C ASP A 260 -10.26 -19.16 -8.73
N LEU A 261 -10.21 -17.85 -8.96
CA LEU A 261 -11.00 -16.87 -8.23
C LEU A 261 -12.43 -16.90 -8.72
N SER A 262 -13.35 -17.34 -7.87
CA SER A 262 -14.78 -17.32 -8.21
C SER A 262 -15.30 -15.89 -8.36
N GLU A 263 -16.34 -15.69 -9.19
CA GLU A 263 -17.00 -14.39 -9.33
C GLU A 263 -17.50 -13.86 -7.97
N THR A 264 -17.94 -14.76 -7.09
CA THR A 264 -18.39 -14.43 -5.74
C THR A 264 -17.24 -13.91 -4.87
N ASP A 265 -16.09 -14.57 -4.85
CA ASP A 265 -14.92 -14.13 -4.08
C ASP A 265 -14.36 -12.81 -4.61
N GLU A 266 -14.33 -12.66 -5.94
CA GLU A 266 -13.94 -11.42 -6.59
C GLU A 266 -14.88 -10.26 -6.19
N ALA A 267 -16.19 -10.49 -6.24
CA ALA A 267 -17.20 -9.53 -5.84
C ALA A 267 -17.07 -9.18 -4.34
N ARG A 268 -16.89 -10.16 -3.45
CA ARG A 268 -16.70 -9.91 -2.01
C ARG A 268 -15.47 -9.05 -1.74
N TYR A 269 -14.33 -9.37 -2.36
CA TYR A 269 -13.11 -8.57 -2.16
C TYR A 269 -13.27 -7.14 -2.70
N ARG A 270 -13.90 -6.97 -3.86
CA ARG A 270 -14.27 -5.66 -4.40
C ARG A 270 -15.16 -4.88 -3.44
N GLU A 271 -16.20 -5.51 -2.91
CA GLU A 271 -17.16 -4.86 -2.01
C GLU A 271 -16.52 -4.51 -0.65
N ALA A 272 -15.52 -5.27 -0.21
CA ALA A 272 -14.71 -4.91 0.96
C ALA A 272 -13.90 -3.63 0.71
N LEU A 273 -13.24 -3.50 -0.45
CA LEU A 273 -12.55 -2.26 -0.85
C LEU A 273 -13.53 -1.08 -0.91
N VAL A 274 -14.68 -1.26 -1.56
CA VAL A 274 -15.75 -0.26 -1.62
C VAL A 274 -16.17 0.19 -0.23
N THR A 275 -16.39 -0.75 0.69
CA THR A 275 -16.85 -0.46 2.05
C THR A 275 -15.80 0.35 2.80
N VAL A 276 -14.55 -0.10 2.84
CA VAL A 276 -13.44 0.62 3.51
C VAL A 276 -13.29 2.03 2.93
N SER A 277 -13.20 2.15 1.60
CA SER A 277 -13.03 3.46 0.94
C SER A 277 -14.21 4.39 1.17
N SER A 278 -15.44 3.87 1.11
CA SER A 278 -16.65 4.66 1.39
C SER A 278 -16.68 5.16 2.83
N MET A 279 -16.33 4.32 3.80
CA MET A 279 -16.25 4.72 5.21
C MET A 279 -15.18 5.78 5.42
N LEU A 280 -13.98 5.60 4.87
CA LEU A 280 -12.92 6.61 4.96
C LEU A 280 -13.33 7.95 4.34
N MET A 281 -14.11 7.95 3.25
CA MET A 281 -14.56 9.17 2.58
C MET A 281 -15.73 9.86 3.30
N ARG A 282 -16.69 9.11 3.84
CA ARG A 282 -18.01 9.63 4.22
C ARG A 282 -18.33 9.52 5.69
N MET A 283 -17.72 8.57 6.41
CA MET A 283 -18.03 8.34 7.81
C MET A 283 -17.66 9.57 8.64
N THR A 284 -18.58 9.97 9.50
CA THR A 284 -18.33 10.99 10.52
C THR A 284 -18.33 10.38 11.91
N TYR A 285 -17.47 10.89 12.77
CA TYR A 285 -17.44 10.59 14.20
C TYR A 285 -17.45 11.92 14.95
N GLN A 286 -18.43 12.09 15.84
CA GLN A 286 -18.66 13.35 16.56
C GLN A 286 -18.81 14.59 15.64
N GLY A 287 -19.44 14.41 14.46
CA GLY A 287 -19.68 15.49 13.50
C GLY A 287 -18.51 15.81 12.57
N THR A 288 -17.36 15.17 12.74
CA THR A 288 -16.16 15.37 11.90
C THR A 288 -15.89 14.10 11.08
N ASN A 289 -15.40 14.22 9.84
CA ASN A 289 -14.95 13.05 9.07
C ASN A 289 -13.93 12.24 9.90
N ILE A 290 -14.03 10.91 9.87
CA ILE A 290 -13.23 10.05 10.75
C ILE A 290 -11.71 10.26 10.61
N ARG A 291 -11.20 10.45 9.39
CA ARG A 291 -9.76 10.69 9.18
C ARG A 291 -9.31 12.00 9.81
N LYS A 292 -10.10 13.07 9.63
CA LYS A 292 -9.83 14.36 10.26
C LYS A 292 -9.93 14.29 11.79
N TRP A 293 -10.91 13.53 12.31
CA TRP A 293 -11.05 13.33 13.74
C TRP A 293 -9.79 12.69 14.35
N PHE A 294 -9.18 11.70 13.67
CA PHE A 294 -7.92 11.10 14.11
C PHE A 294 -6.79 12.14 14.20
N VAL A 295 -6.60 12.95 13.17
CA VAL A 295 -5.59 14.03 13.17
C VAL A 295 -5.72 14.93 14.39
N GLU A 296 -6.95 15.26 14.78
CA GLU A 296 -7.24 16.23 15.84
C GLU A 296 -7.29 15.62 17.25
N ASN A 297 -7.55 14.31 17.39
CA ASN A 297 -7.94 13.71 18.67
C ASN A 297 -7.15 12.44 19.06
N THR A 298 -6.13 12.06 18.31
CA THR A 298 -5.31 10.86 18.62
C THR A 298 -3.83 11.18 18.59
N THR A 299 -3.04 10.39 19.34
CA THR A 299 -1.58 10.54 19.42
C THR A 299 -0.84 9.35 18.81
N VAL A 300 0.49 9.43 18.75
CA VAL A 300 1.33 8.32 18.27
C VAL A 300 1.14 7.05 19.10
N GLU A 301 0.88 7.18 20.41
CA GLU A 301 0.56 6.05 21.28
C GLU A 301 -0.76 5.38 20.90
N ASP A 302 -1.80 6.15 20.55
CA ASP A 302 -3.06 5.58 20.06
C ASP A 302 -2.85 4.84 18.73
N TRP A 303 -2.01 5.39 17.84
CA TRP A 303 -1.71 4.78 16.54
C TRP A 303 -0.90 3.50 16.69
N ALA A 304 0.10 3.50 17.58
CA ALA A 304 0.90 2.32 17.87
C ALA A 304 0.02 1.15 18.35
N LEU A 305 -0.97 1.41 19.22
CA LEU A 305 -1.91 0.38 19.68
C LEU A 305 -2.78 -0.18 18.53
N VAL A 306 -3.20 0.68 17.59
CA VAL A 306 -3.93 0.22 16.40
C VAL A 306 -3.04 -0.63 15.50
N MET A 307 -1.79 -0.22 15.30
CA MET A 307 -0.85 -0.90 14.42
C MET A 307 -0.34 -2.21 15.02
N GLU A 308 -0.18 -2.29 16.33
CA GLU A 308 0.11 -3.52 17.07
C GLU A 308 -1.05 -4.51 16.94
N GLU A 309 -2.30 -4.07 17.10
CA GLU A 309 -3.48 -4.93 16.93
C GLU A 309 -3.70 -5.34 15.46
N TYR A 310 -3.38 -4.46 14.51
CA TYR A 310 -3.44 -4.79 13.08
C TYR A 310 -2.33 -5.79 12.72
N ASP A 311 -1.15 -5.68 13.34
CA ASP A 311 0.04 -6.49 13.11
C ASP A 311 0.32 -6.72 11.61
N VAL A 312 0.87 -5.69 10.94
CA VAL A 312 1.26 -5.83 9.53
C VAL A 312 2.32 -6.90 9.32
N PHE A 313 3.08 -7.29 10.35
CA PHE A 313 4.20 -8.23 10.24
C PHE A 313 3.75 -9.67 10.05
N GLN A 314 2.48 -9.98 10.29
CA GLN A 314 1.93 -11.32 10.08
C GLN A 314 1.96 -11.79 8.61
N ILE A 315 2.00 -10.86 7.63
CA ILE A 315 2.09 -11.22 6.20
C ILE A 315 3.52 -11.54 5.76
N PHE A 316 4.51 -11.21 6.59
CA PHE A 316 5.90 -11.45 6.26
C PHE A 316 6.23 -12.93 6.39
N VAL A 317 6.73 -13.52 5.30
CA VAL A 317 7.23 -14.89 5.33
C VAL A 317 8.73 -14.86 5.63
N SER A 318 9.11 -15.26 6.84
CA SER A 318 10.51 -15.23 7.32
C SER A 318 11.44 -16.19 6.59
N ASP A 319 10.93 -17.35 6.16
CA ASP A 319 11.71 -18.46 5.65
C ASP A 319 11.29 -18.83 4.23
N LYS A 320 11.43 -17.89 3.30
CA LYS A 320 11.04 -18.09 1.90
C LYS A 320 11.88 -19.18 1.25
N SER A 321 11.24 -20.31 0.92
CA SER A 321 11.89 -21.42 0.22
C SER A 321 11.81 -21.20 -1.30
N TRP A 322 12.85 -20.59 -1.85
CA TRP A 322 12.93 -20.26 -3.27
C TRP A 322 13.37 -21.44 -4.14
N THR A 323 12.40 -22.08 -4.80
CA THR A 323 12.65 -23.06 -5.87
C THR A 323 12.71 -22.38 -7.24
N ASN A 324 13.32 -23.03 -8.23
CA ASN A 324 13.32 -22.51 -9.61
C ASN A 324 11.89 -22.28 -10.14
N LYS A 325 10.94 -23.12 -9.72
CA LYS A 325 9.52 -22.99 -10.10
C LYS A 325 8.91 -21.74 -9.50
N ARG A 326 9.06 -21.52 -8.18
CA ARG A 326 8.48 -20.37 -7.48
C ARG A 326 9.03 -19.04 -8.00
N ILE A 327 10.35 -18.97 -8.22
CA ILE A 327 10.98 -17.78 -8.83
C ILE A 327 10.39 -17.51 -10.21
N ARG A 328 10.20 -18.55 -11.03
CA ARG A 328 9.58 -18.40 -12.35
C ARG A 328 8.14 -17.88 -12.24
N TYR A 329 7.33 -18.42 -11.34
CA TYR A 329 5.94 -17.98 -11.15
C TYR A 329 5.86 -16.51 -10.73
N VAL A 330 6.68 -16.07 -9.76
CA VAL A 330 6.74 -14.65 -9.37
C VAL A 330 7.14 -13.76 -10.56
N LYS A 331 8.14 -14.18 -11.34
CA LYS A 331 8.57 -13.44 -12.56
C LYS A 331 7.48 -13.41 -13.63
N GLU A 332 6.68 -14.45 -13.78
CA GLU A 332 5.54 -14.50 -14.71
C GLU A 332 4.45 -13.50 -14.29
N ILE A 333 4.12 -13.40 -13.00
CA ILE A 333 3.18 -12.40 -12.47
C ILE A 333 3.67 -10.97 -12.79
N TYR A 334 4.92 -10.64 -12.46
CA TYR A 334 5.49 -9.32 -12.79
C TYR A 334 5.59 -9.07 -14.31
N THR A 335 5.76 -10.12 -15.11
CA THR A 335 5.78 -9.98 -16.59
C THR A 335 4.42 -9.56 -17.12
N ALA A 336 3.34 -10.20 -16.65
CA ALA A 336 1.99 -9.85 -17.07
C ALA A 336 1.65 -8.40 -16.68
N LEU A 337 1.96 -8.00 -15.45
CA LEU A 337 1.76 -6.61 -15.00
C LEU A 337 2.47 -5.56 -15.86
N ARG A 338 3.67 -5.88 -16.36
CA ARG A 338 4.39 -5.00 -17.29
C ARG A 338 3.71 -4.90 -18.65
N GLN A 339 3.14 -5.99 -19.15
CA GLN A 339 2.49 -6.03 -20.46
C GLN A 339 1.22 -5.17 -20.47
N ALA A 340 0.42 -5.23 -19.39
CA ALA A 340 -0.72 -4.33 -19.17
C ALA A 340 -0.32 -2.85 -19.26
N ASN A 341 0.73 -2.45 -18.53
CA ASN A 341 1.21 -1.05 -18.49
C ASN A 341 1.83 -0.56 -19.82
N LYS A 342 2.20 -1.48 -20.73
CA LYS A 342 2.72 -1.14 -22.06
C LYS A 342 1.63 -0.94 -23.11
N ASN A 343 0.36 -1.17 -22.79
CA ASN A 343 -0.77 -0.88 -23.67
C ASN A 343 -1.48 0.45 -23.29
N PRO A 344 -0.95 1.60 -23.70
CA PRO A 344 -1.74 2.77 -24.03
C PRO A 344 -1.83 2.88 -25.55
N ASP A 345 -2.47 1.91 -26.21
CA ASP A 345 -2.90 2.05 -27.61
C ASP A 345 -4.43 2.12 -27.63
N PHE A 346 -4.98 3.16 -26.99
CA PHE A 346 -6.25 3.71 -27.46
C PHE A 346 -5.97 4.45 -28.76
N ARG A 347 -5.85 3.68 -29.85
CA ARG A 347 -6.16 4.17 -31.19
C ARG A 347 -7.67 4.12 -31.36
N SER A 348 -8.33 5.23 -31.07
CA SER A 348 -9.44 5.77 -31.86
C SER A 348 -9.87 7.12 -31.30
#